data_AF-A0A0B3VKS5-F1
#
_entry.id   AF-A0A0B3VKS5-F1
#
_cell.length_a   1.000
_cell.length_b   1.000
_cell.length_c   1.000
_cell.angle_alpha   90.00
_cell.angle_beta   90.00
_cell.angle_gamma   90.00
#
_symmetry.space_group_name_H-M   'P 1'
#
loop_
_entity.id
_entity.type
_entity.pdbx_description
1 polymer ?
#
loop_
_entity_poly.entity_id
_entity_poly.type
_entity_poly.pdbx_seq_one_letter_code
_entity_poly.pdbx_strand_id
1 'polypeptide(L)'
;MKYKVNIKDTQSYLDMYNKPCKCIWCKNYLKTFTSIYPEAVEVLNKLGVRVEYPLEIIDCFWNDREDKRCYESYYSIKGELFEDKTVIYDKDVVITLYQSDTDEPIYSNTGMEKPYFILKIANIELPWVLDKIPED
;
A
#
# COMPACT_ATOMS: atom_id res chain seq x y z
N MET A 1 9.17 -20.23 -6.72
CA MET A 1 8.83 -18.84 -7.12
C MET A 1 7.43 -18.59 -6.60
N LYS A 2 7.20 -17.55 -5.78
CA LYS A 2 5.93 -17.37 -5.05
C LYS A 2 4.87 -16.57 -5.80
N TYR A 3 5.27 -15.77 -6.80
CA TYR A 3 4.38 -14.96 -7.63
C TYR A 3 4.99 -14.65 -9.00
N LYS A 4 4.17 -14.15 -9.93
CA LYS A 4 4.56 -13.54 -11.21
C LYS A 4 3.92 -12.16 -11.30
N VAL A 5 4.65 -11.17 -11.82
CA VAL A 5 4.16 -9.79 -11.98
C VAL A 5 4.29 -9.34 -13.43
N ASN A 6 3.25 -8.69 -13.94
CA ASN A 6 3.35 -7.83 -15.12
C ASN A 6 3.49 -6.37 -14.68
N ILE A 7 4.73 -5.88 -14.68
CA ILE A 7 5.08 -4.53 -14.21
C ILE A 7 4.39 -3.47 -15.08
N LYS A 8 4.34 -3.66 -16.41
CA LYS A 8 3.77 -2.67 -17.33
C LYS A 8 2.28 -2.49 -17.09
N ASP A 9 1.54 -3.58 -16.97
CA ASP A 9 0.10 -3.54 -16.74
C ASP A 9 -0.24 -3.06 -15.33
N THR A 10 0.60 -3.40 -14.34
CA THR A 10 0.47 -2.87 -12.97
C THR A 10 0.59 -1.34 -12.98
N GLN A 11 1.55 -0.80 -13.73
CA GLN A 11 1.73 0.65 -13.88
C GLN A 11 0.60 1.30 -14.67
N SER A 12 0.10 0.68 -15.75
CA SER A 12 -0.97 1.27 -16.58
C SER A 12 -2.31 1.35 -15.86
N TYR A 13 -2.59 0.41 -14.94
CA TYR A 13 -3.80 0.44 -14.12
C TYR A 13 -3.92 1.74 -13.29
N LEU A 14 -2.78 2.26 -12.83
CA LEU A 14 -2.72 3.48 -12.02
C LEU A 14 -3.27 4.70 -12.77
N ASP A 15 -3.06 4.75 -14.08
CA ASP A 15 -3.47 5.88 -14.92
C ASP A 15 -5.00 5.92 -15.14
N MET A 16 -5.67 4.78 -15.04
CA MET A 16 -7.08 4.64 -15.43
C MET A 16 -8.06 4.67 -14.24
N TYR A 17 -7.65 4.18 -13.06
CA TYR A 17 -8.59 3.93 -11.95
C TYR A 17 -8.23 4.57 -10.60
N ASN A 18 -6.96 4.90 -10.34
CA ASN A 18 -6.54 5.41 -9.03
C ASN A 18 -6.23 6.92 -9.07
N LYS A 19 -7.21 7.76 -8.76
CA LYS A 19 -6.93 9.18 -8.43
C LYS A 19 -6.54 9.26 -6.95
N PRO A 20 -5.38 9.85 -6.60
CA PRO A 20 -4.97 9.96 -5.20
C PRO A 20 -6.00 10.76 -4.38
N CYS A 21 -6.39 10.20 -3.24
CA CYS A 21 -7.23 10.92 -2.28
C CYS A 21 -6.52 12.16 -1.76
N LYS A 22 -7.26 13.27 -1.60
CA LYS A 22 -6.73 14.58 -1.21
C LYS A 22 -7.02 14.95 0.24
N CYS A 23 -7.50 14.01 1.06
CA CYS A 23 -7.71 14.22 2.48
C CYS A 23 -6.36 14.46 3.20
N ILE A 24 -6.42 14.98 4.43
CA ILE A 24 -5.21 15.35 5.18
C ILE A 24 -4.36 14.12 5.52
N TRP A 25 -4.99 12.99 5.87
CA TRP A 25 -4.28 11.76 6.21
C TRP A 25 -3.51 11.18 5.02
N CYS A 26 -4.17 11.06 3.85
CA CYS A 26 -3.51 10.63 2.61
C CYS A 26 -2.39 11.58 2.20
N LYS A 27 -2.58 12.90 2.35
CA LYS A 27 -1.51 13.88 2.07
C LYS A 27 -0.31 13.70 2.99
N ASN A 28 -0.53 13.43 4.28
CA ASN A 28 0.56 13.18 5.21
C ASN A 28 1.32 11.90 4.83
N TYR A 29 0.60 10.81 4.57
CA TYR A 29 1.16 9.55 4.09
C TYR A 29 2.05 9.76 2.86
N LEU A 30 1.52 10.39 1.81
CA LEU A 30 2.23 10.61 0.54
C LEU A 30 3.46 11.51 0.67
N LYS A 31 3.51 12.41 1.66
CA LYS A 31 4.66 13.27 1.92
C LYS A 31 5.78 12.57 2.68
N THR A 32 5.50 11.48 3.38
CA THR A 32 6.41 10.94 4.40
C THR A 32 6.82 9.50 4.13
N PHE A 33 5.95 8.66 3.53
CA PHE A 33 6.23 7.23 3.38
C PHE A 33 7.56 6.94 2.68
N THR A 34 7.81 7.58 1.53
CA THR A 34 9.01 7.33 0.72
C THR A 34 10.31 7.74 1.42
N SER A 35 10.29 8.77 2.26
CA SER A 35 11.49 9.21 2.98
C SER A 35 11.76 8.38 4.24
N ILE A 36 10.71 7.88 4.88
CA ILE A 36 10.82 7.05 6.10
C ILE A 36 11.16 5.60 5.76
N TYR A 37 10.62 5.05 4.66
CA TYR A 37 10.73 3.64 4.29
C TYR A 37 11.36 3.40 2.91
N PRO A 38 12.59 3.88 2.64
CA PRO A 38 13.19 3.79 1.31
C PRO A 38 13.40 2.32 0.85
N GLU A 39 13.74 1.40 1.76
CA GLU A 39 13.91 -0.02 1.42
C GLU A 39 12.59 -0.67 1.01
N ALA A 40 11.48 -0.37 1.71
CA ALA A 40 10.16 -0.83 1.33
C ALA A 40 9.77 -0.28 -0.06
N VAL A 41 10.07 1.00 -0.34
CA VAL A 41 9.83 1.60 -1.66
C VAL A 41 10.61 0.89 -2.77
N GLU A 42 11.85 0.44 -2.53
CA GLU A 42 12.57 -0.37 -3.50
C GLU A 42 11.87 -1.71 -3.81
N VAL A 43 11.26 -2.35 -2.80
CA VAL A 43 10.46 -3.58 -2.98
C VAL A 43 9.22 -3.28 -3.82
N LEU A 44 8.49 -2.20 -3.51
CA LEU A 44 7.30 -1.79 -4.26
C LEU A 44 7.63 -1.48 -5.73
N ASN A 45 8.72 -0.76 -5.98
CA ASN A 45 9.16 -0.43 -7.33
C ASN A 45 9.47 -1.67 -8.17
N LYS A 46 10.04 -2.72 -7.57
CA LYS A 46 10.30 -4.01 -8.24
C LYS A 46 9.02 -4.74 -8.67
N LEU A 47 7.88 -4.40 -8.05
CA LEU A 47 6.55 -4.92 -8.41
C LEU A 47 5.78 -3.98 -9.35
N GLY A 48 6.36 -2.85 -9.75
CA GLY A 48 5.68 -1.82 -10.54
C GLY A 48 4.70 -0.95 -9.75
N VAL A 49 4.71 -1.06 -8.41
CA VAL A 49 3.86 -0.26 -7.53
C VAL A 49 4.46 1.13 -7.36
N ARG A 50 3.62 2.16 -7.51
CA ARG A 50 3.96 3.56 -7.21
C ARG A 50 3.25 3.97 -5.94
N VAL A 51 4.02 4.39 -4.93
CA VAL A 51 3.50 4.75 -3.60
C VAL A 51 2.41 5.82 -3.70
N GLU A 52 2.51 6.70 -4.69
CA GLU A 52 1.60 7.83 -4.88
C GLU A 52 0.19 7.44 -5.33
N TYR A 53 0.00 6.20 -5.77
CA TYR A 53 -1.24 5.69 -6.34
C TYR A 53 -1.76 4.43 -5.63
N PRO A 54 -1.96 4.49 -4.31
CA PRO A 54 -2.58 3.40 -3.58
C PRO A 54 -4.02 3.21 -4.05
N LEU A 55 -4.47 1.97 -3.92
CA LEU A 55 -5.89 1.64 -4.02
C LEU A 55 -6.66 2.24 -2.84
N GLU A 56 -6.10 2.09 -1.64
CA GLU A 56 -6.64 2.66 -0.40
C GLU A 56 -5.50 2.98 0.57
N ILE A 57 -5.66 4.06 1.33
CA ILE A 57 -4.86 4.36 2.53
C ILE A 57 -5.84 4.40 3.69
N ILE A 58 -5.70 3.44 4.61
CA ILE A 58 -6.47 3.44 5.84
C ILE A 58 -5.66 4.17 6.89
N ASP A 59 -6.20 5.30 7.33
CA ASP A 59 -5.79 5.96 8.56
C ASP A 59 -6.32 5.17 9.77
N CYS A 60 -5.46 4.88 10.74
CA CYS A 60 -5.84 4.03 11.88
C CYS A 60 -5.97 4.81 13.18
N PHE A 61 -4.85 5.31 13.72
CA PHE A 61 -4.77 5.95 15.04
C PHE A 61 -3.40 6.60 15.24
N TRP A 62 -3.23 7.41 16.28
CA TRP A 62 -1.90 7.80 16.77
C TRP A 62 -1.25 6.63 17.52
N ASN A 63 0.06 6.43 17.32
CA ASN A 63 0.81 5.43 18.09
C ASN A 63 0.79 5.75 19.60
N ASP A 64 1.28 4.82 20.43
CA ASP A 64 1.27 4.96 21.89
C ASP A 64 1.99 6.21 22.43
N ARG A 65 2.89 6.80 21.63
CA ARG A 65 3.64 8.02 21.99
C ARG A 65 3.00 9.30 21.48
N GLU A 66 1.90 9.18 20.73
CA GLU A 66 1.20 10.27 20.06
C GLU A 66 2.11 11.14 19.16
N ASP A 67 3.22 10.56 18.66
CA ASP A 67 4.21 11.28 17.84
C ASP A 67 4.15 10.88 16.36
N LYS A 68 3.50 9.76 16.04
CA LYS A 68 3.30 9.27 14.67
C LYS A 68 1.89 8.79 14.45
N ARG A 69 1.44 8.93 13.21
CA ARG A 69 0.17 8.40 12.73
C ARG A 69 0.36 7.02 12.12
N CYS A 70 -0.49 6.08 12.51
CA CYS A 70 -0.49 4.71 12.03
C CYS A 70 -1.38 4.55 10.79
N TYR A 71 -0.88 3.81 9.80
CA TYR A 71 -1.58 3.57 8.54
C TYR A 71 -1.53 2.10 8.12
N GLU A 72 -2.45 1.74 7.24
CA GLU A 72 -2.31 0.63 6.30
C GLU A 72 -2.47 1.15 4.86
N SER A 73 -1.84 0.50 3.90
CA SER A 73 -2.04 0.84 2.49
C SER A 73 -2.14 -0.38 1.60
N TYR A 74 -2.94 -0.24 0.54
CA TYR A 74 -3.33 -1.33 -0.35
C TYR A 74 -3.02 -0.97 -1.79
N TYR A 75 -2.56 -1.94 -2.58
CA TYR A 75 -2.25 -1.80 -4.00
C TYR A 75 -2.71 -3.03 -4.77
N SER A 76 -3.13 -2.85 -6.02
CA SER A 76 -3.41 -3.96 -6.94
C SER A 76 -2.21 -4.22 -7.84
N ILE A 77 -1.82 -5.48 -8.01
CA ILE A 77 -0.70 -5.89 -8.85
C ILE A 77 -1.21 -6.85 -9.92
N LYS A 78 -0.94 -6.53 -11.18
CA LYS A 78 -1.26 -7.41 -12.30
C LYS A 78 -0.32 -8.59 -12.29
N GLY A 79 -0.87 -9.80 -12.22
CA GLY A 79 -0.07 -11.00 -12.10
C GLY A 79 -0.76 -12.11 -11.33
N GLU A 80 0.02 -13.13 -10.98
CA GLU A 80 -0.48 -14.33 -10.34
C GLU A 80 0.30 -14.58 -9.05
N LEU A 81 -0.41 -14.81 -7.96
CA LEU A 81 0.14 -15.20 -6.67
C LEU A 81 -0.16 -16.68 -6.43
N PHE A 82 0.88 -17.49 -6.24
CA PHE A 82 0.73 -18.95 -6.12
C PHE A 82 0.44 -19.40 -4.68
N GLU A 83 0.85 -18.61 -3.70
CA GLU A 83 0.64 -18.87 -2.27
C GLU A 83 -0.01 -17.63 -1.65
N ASP A 84 -1.22 -17.78 -1.13
CA ASP A 84 -1.90 -16.68 -0.44
C ASP A 84 -1.13 -16.26 0.82
N LYS A 85 -1.34 -15.01 1.26
CA LYS A 85 -0.71 -14.42 2.46
C LYS A 85 0.82 -14.49 2.43
N THR A 86 1.42 -14.30 1.26
CA THR A 86 2.87 -14.34 1.11
C THR A 86 3.50 -13.04 1.61
N VAL A 87 4.25 -13.12 2.71
CA VAL A 87 5.10 -12.01 3.19
C VAL A 87 6.37 -11.92 2.32
N ILE A 88 6.62 -10.74 1.77
CA ILE A 88 7.78 -10.46 0.89
C ILE A 88 8.77 -9.45 1.49
N TYR A 89 8.37 -8.76 2.55
CA TYR A 89 9.19 -7.82 3.30
C TYR A 89 8.66 -7.74 4.73
N ASP A 90 9.56 -7.87 5.70
CA ASP A 90 9.23 -7.89 7.13
C ASP A 90 10.40 -7.27 7.90
N LYS A 91 10.34 -5.94 8.08
CA LYS A 91 11.35 -5.17 8.83
C LYS A 91 10.65 -4.04 9.60
N ASP A 92 10.76 -2.83 9.08
CA ASP A 92 10.20 -1.59 9.61
C ASP A 92 8.71 -1.42 9.24
N VAL A 93 8.29 -2.03 8.15
CA VAL A 93 6.89 -2.31 7.78
C VAL A 93 6.78 -3.76 7.32
N VAL A 94 5.55 -4.25 7.20
CA VAL A 94 5.26 -5.60 6.68
C VAL A 94 4.54 -5.48 5.34
N ILE A 95 5.10 -6.09 4.30
CA ILE A 95 4.46 -6.18 2.97
C ILE A 95 4.01 -7.62 2.74
N THR A 96 2.69 -7.79 2.62
CA THR A 96 2.04 -9.08 2.42
C THR A 96 1.23 -9.07 1.13
N LEU A 97 1.36 -10.14 0.35
CA LEU A 97 0.62 -10.38 -0.87
C LEU A 97 -0.56 -11.32 -0.60
N TYR A 98 -1.73 -10.98 -1.12
CA TYR A 98 -2.96 -11.74 -0.98
C TYR A 98 -3.57 -12.02 -2.34
N GLN A 99 -4.10 -13.22 -2.53
CA GLN A 99 -4.82 -13.58 -3.75
C GLN A 99 -6.07 -12.71 -3.89
N SER A 100 -6.50 -12.46 -5.13
CA SER A 100 -7.70 -11.64 -5.41
C SER A 100 -9.00 -12.18 -4.77
N ASP A 101 -9.01 -13.45 -4.39
CA ASP A 101 -10.10 -14.21 -3.81
C ASP A 101 -9.75 -14.78 -2.43
N THR A 102 -8.81 -14.13 -1.72
CA THR A 102 -8.55 -14.44 -0.30
C THR A 102 -9.80 -14.22 0.56
N ASP A 103 -9.95 -15.02 1.63
CA ASP A 103 -10.99 -14.83 2.65
C ASP A 103 -10.64 -13.73 3.67
N GLU A 104 -9.44 -13.15 3.58
CA GLU A 104 -9.00 -12.10 4.49
C GLU A 104 -9.78 -10.79 4.27
N PRO A 105 -10.08 -10.05 5.35
CA PRO A 105 -10.78 -8.77 5.26
C PRO A 105 -9.83 -7.67 4.77
N ILE A 106 -9.44 -7.74 3.50
CA ILE A 106 -8.58 -6.77 2.84
C ILE A 106 -9.36 -5.91 1.85
N TYR A 107 -8.84 -4.71 1.57
CA TYR A 107 -9.41 -3.90 0.51
C TYR A 107 -9.14 -4.54 -0.86
N SER A 108 -10.21 -4.95 -1.56
CA SER A 108 -10.13 -5.71 -2.82
C SER A 108 -10.94 -5.11 -3.97
N ASN A 109 -11.54 -3.92 -3.79
CA ASN A 109 -12.28 -3.25 -4.84
C ASN A 109 -11.34 -2.55 -5.84
N THR A 110 -10.75 -3.31 -6.75
CA THR A 110 -9.71 -2.79 -7.67
C THR A 110 -10.28 -2.30 -9.00
N GLY A 111 -11.32 -2.93 -9.56
CA GLY A 111 -11.67 -2.73 -10.97
C GLY A 111 -10.61 -3.23 -11.96
N MET A 112 -9.58 -3.94 -11.49
CA MET A 112 -8.58 -4.62 -12.33
C MET A 112 -9.12 -5.99 -12.75
N GLU A 113 -8.98 -6.33 -14.03
CA GLU A 113 -9.32 -7.67 -14.50
C GLU A 113 -8.30 -8.71 -14.01
N LYS A 114 -8.75 -9.95 -13.75
CA LYS A 114 -7.85 -11.07 -13.41
C LYS A 114 -6.86 -11.38 -14.57
N PRO A 115 -5.69 -11.97 -14.29
CA PRO A 115 -5.16 -12.28 -12.97
C PRO A 115 -4.55 -11.04 -12.30
N TYR A 116 -4.85 -10.87 -11.03
CA TYR A 116 -4.23 -9.87 -10.16
C TYR A 116 -4.17 -10.40 -8.72
N PHE A 117 -3.38 -9.74 -7.89
CA PHE A 117 -3.34 -9.97 -6.44
C PHE A 117 -3.20 -8.63 -5.72
N ILE A 118 -3.53 -8.61 -4.44
CA ILE A 118 -3.49 -7.42 -3.59
C ILE A 118 -2.18 -7.41 -2.79
N LEU A 119 -1.54 -6.25 -2.72
CA LEU A 119 -0.44 -5.99 -1.81
C LEU A 119 -0.97 -5.12 -0.68
N LYS A 120 -0.76 -5.56 0.57
CA LYS A 120 -1.00 -4.78 1.78
C LYS A 120 0.33 -4.39 2.40
N ILE A 121 0.43 -3.15 2.85
CA ILE A 121 1.49 -2.67 3.73
C ILE A 121 0.86 -2.40 5.10
N ALA A 122 1.42 -3.02 6.14
CA ALA A 122 0.99 -2.89 7.53
C ALA A 122 2.11 -2.34 8.41
N ASN A 123 1.76 -1.98 9.65
CA ASN A 123 2.66 -1.42 10.66
C ASN A 123 3.35 -0.13 10.21
N ILE A 124 2.65 0.68 9.42
CA ILE A 124 3.18 1.95 8.91
C ILE A 124 3.00 2.99 10.02
N GLU A 125 4.09 3.58 10.48
CA GLU A 125 4.08 4.71 11.43
C GLU A 125 4.80 5.92 10.82
N LEU A 126 4.07 6.99 10.55
CA LEU A 126 4.63 8.17 9.89
C LEU A 126 4.53 9.41 10.79
N PRO A 127 5.57 10.25 10.85
CA PRO A 127 5.48 11.53 11.53
C PRO A 127 4.39 12.39 10.87
N TRP A 128 3.75 13.24 11.67
CA TRP A 128 2.82 14.23 11.13
C TRP A 128 3.58 15.49 10.68
N VAL A 129 3.48 15.83 9.39
CA VAL A 129 4.24 16.94 8.78
C VAL A 129 3.34 18.01 8.15
N LEU A 130 2.03 17.92 8.34
CA LEU A 130 1.08 18.92 7.86
C LEU A 130 0.73 19.91 8.98
N ASP A 131 0.54 21.18 8.62
CA ASP A 131 0.19 22.22 9.60
C ASP A 131 -1.16 21.95 10.31
N LYS A 132 -2.11 21.35 9.59
CA LYS A 132 -3.40 20.96 10.16
C LYS A 132 -3.26 19.59 10.82
N ILE A 133 -3.33 19.55 12.15
CA ILE A 133 -3.41 18.32 12.93
C ILE A 133 -4.85 17.77 12.83
N PRO A 134 -5.06 16.47 12.58
CA PRO A 134 -6.38 15.85 12.59
C PRO A 134 -6.91 15.80 14.03
N GLU A 135 -8.19 16.10 14.20
CA GLU A 135 -8.92 15.80 15.42
C GLU A 135 -9.45 14.37 15.29
N ASP A 136 -9.15 13.51 16.27
CA ASP A 136 -9.68 12.15 16.37
C ASP A 136 -11.04 12.10 17.06
#